data_AF-A0A3D0PKT7-F1
#
_entry.id   AF-A0A3D0PKT7-F1
#
_cell.length_a   1.000
_cell.length_b   1.000
_cell.length_c   1.000
_cell.angle_alpha   90.00
_cell.angle_beta   90.00
_cell.angle_gamma   90.00
#
_symmetry.space_group_name_H-M   'P 1'
#
loop_
_entity.id
_entity.type
_entity.pdbx_description
1 polymer ?
#
loop_
_entity_poly.entity_id
_entity_poly.type
_entity_poly.pdbx_seq_one_letter_code
_entity_poly.pdbx_strand_id
1 'polypeptide(L)'
;ALPLEPEKLYYLPNDAIRDCTVYNVETNQTTPVYDMEKMKGKDPYEGYLSGAAPLLFIENPHAASRKELIVFRDSFGSSLIPLLLEGYSKVTLVDLRYIASDYLENFIIFDNQEVLFLYSTPVLNSSMVLK
;
A
#
# COMPACT_ATOMS: atom_id res chain seq x y z
N ALA A 1 -9.29 -32.84 7.13
CA ALA A 1 -10.20 -31.70 6.93
C ALA A 1 -10.87 -31.85 5.57
N LEU A 2 -12.15 -31.50 5.42
CA LEU A 2 -12.78 -31.42 4.11
C LEU A 2 -12.12 -30.27 3.32
N PRO A 3 -11.84 -30.44 2.01
CA PRO A 3 -11.33 -29.33 1.21
C PRO A 3 -12.38 -28.21 1.20
N LEU A 4 -11.98 -27.03 1.69
CA LEU A 4 -12.79 -25.82 1.62
C LEU A 4 -12.52 -25.17 0.26
N GLU A 5 -13.58 -24.73 -0.42
CA GLU A 5 -13.43 -23.95 -1.64
C GLU A 5 -12.76 -22.59 -1.30
N PRO A 6 -11.79 -22.11 -2.10
CA PRO A 6 -11.16 -20.82 -1.87
C PRO A 6 -12.15 -19.65 -1.98
N GLU A 7 -11.99 -18.64 -1.12
CA GLU A 7 -12.67 -17.36 -1.30
C GLU A 7 -12.22 -16.64 -2.59
N LYS A 8 -13.14 -15.86 -3.17
CA LYS A 8 -12.87 -15.03 -4.34
C LYS A 8 -12.23 -13.71 -3.92
N LEU A 9 -11.14 -13.35 -4.58
CA LEU A 9 -10.50 -12.04 -4.49
C LEU A 9 -10.92 -11.17 -5.68
N TYR A 10 -11.27 -9.91 -5.43
CA TYR A 10 -11.70 -8.95 -6.45
C TYR A 10 -10.73 -7.78 -6.48
N TYR A 11 -10.30 -7.38 -7.67
CA TYR A 11 -9.51 -6.17 -7.89
C TYR A 11 -10.22 -5.24 -8.88
N LEU A 12 -9.86 -3.95 -8.88
CA LEU A 12 -10.46 -2.93 -9.75
C LEU A 12 -9.52 -2.62 -10.91
N PRO A 13 -9.79 -3.09 -12.14
CA PRO A 13 -8.99 -2.71 -13.31
C PRO A 13 -9.48 -1.38 -13.89
N ASN A 14 -8.62 -0.37 -13.91
CA ASN A 14 -8.83 0.84 -14.71
C ASN A 14 -7.48 1.43 -15.16
N ASP A 15 -7.52 2.37 -16.10
CA ASP A 15 -6.32 2.99 -16.67
C ASP A 15 -5.53 3.80 -15.62
N ALA A 16 -6.23 4.47 -14.71
CA ALA A 16 -5.62 5.24 -13.63
C ALA A 16 -4.71 4.37 -12.76
N ILE A 17 -5.21 3.21 -12.31
CA ILE A 17 -4.46 2.26 -11.48
C ILE A 17 -3.37 1.55 -12.28
N ARG A 18 -3.66 1.16 -13.53
CA ARG A 18 -2.71 0.42 -14.38
C ARG A 18 -1.45 1.23 -14.67
N ASP A 19 -1.61 2.53 -14.89
CA ASP A 19 -0.51 3.41 -15.28
C ASP A 19 0.19 4.04 -14.04
N CYS A 20 -0.29 3.75 -12.82
CA CYS A 20 0.45 4.07 -11.60
C CYS A 20 1.72 3.23 -11.48
N THR A 21 2.76 3.82 -10.89
CA THR A 21 4.01 3.12 -10.57
C THR A 21 4.23 3.07 -9.07
N VAL A 22 4.67 1.92 -8.55
CA VAL A 22 4.94 1.68 -7.13
C VAL A 22 6.43 1.44 -6.95
N TYR A 23 7.14 2.41 -6.39
CA TYR A 23 8.55 2.27 -6.01
C TYR A 23 8.66 1.75 -4.57
N ASN A 24 9.40 0.66 -4.40
CA ASN A 24 9.71 0.05 -3.11
C ASN A 24 11.13 0.43 -2.67
N VAL A 25 11.23 1.11 -1.52
CA VAL A 25 12.50 1.60 -0.97
C VAL A 25 13.42 0.48 -0.52
N GLU A 26 12.87 -0.63 -0.01
CA GLU A 26 13.64 -1.77 0.48
C GLU A 26 14.31 -2.52 -0.68
N THR A 27 13.59 -2.75 -1.77
CA THR A 27 14.08 -3.53 -2.90
C THR A 27 14.70 -2.70 -4.01
N ASN A 28 14.52 -1.37 -3.98
CA ASN A 28 14.87 -0.45 -5.06
C ASN A 28 14.23 -0.82 -6.41
N GLN A 29 13.01 -1.36 -6.38
CA GLN A 29 12.29 -1.78 -7.58
C GLN A 29 11.02 -0.96 -7.77
N THR A 30 10.69 -0.72 -9.04
CA THR A 30 9.41 -0.14 -9.43
C THR A 30 8.53 -1.24 -10.03
N THR A 31 7.33 -1.39 -9.49
CA THR A 31 6.35 -2.41 -9.90
C THR A 31 4.99 -1.76 -10.19
N PRO A 32 4.09 -2.44 -10.91
CA PRO A 32 2.70 -2.02 -11.00
C PRO A 32 1.98 -2.11 -9.64
N VAL A 33 0.82 -1.45 -9.53
CA VAL A 33 -0.04 -1.56 -8.33
C VAL A 33 -0.51 -3.00 -8.08
N TYR A 34 -0.75 -3.74 -9.16
CA TYR A 34 -1.14 -5.15 -9.12
C TYR A 34 -0.05 -6.06 -9.70
N ASP A 35 0.46 -6.98 -8.89
CA ASP A 35 1.33 -8.06 -9.33
C ASP A 35 0.47 -9.29 -9.70
N MET A 36 0.19 -9.42 -10.99
CA MET A 36 -0.67 -10.49 -11.52
C MET A 36 -0.03 -11.88 -11.41
N GLU A 37 1.29 -11.99 -11.25
CA GLU A 37 1.95 -13.27 -11.03
C GLU A 37 1.77 -13.71 -9.58
N LYS A 38 1.88 -12.78 -8.62
CA LYS A 38 1.56 -13.05 -7.21
C LYS A 38 0.09 -13.39 -6.98
N MET A 39 -0.84 -12.82 -7.75
CA MET A 39 -2.27 -13.17 -7.68
C MET A 39 -2.55 -14.66 -8.00
N LYS A 40 -1.67 -15.33 -8.75
CA LYS A 40 -1.78 -16.77 -9.07
C LYS A 40 -0.99 -17.65 -8.10
N GLY A 41 -0.29 -17.04 -7.16
CA GLY A 41 0.61 -17.70 -6.23
C GLY A 41 -0.09 -18.31 -5.02
N LYS A 42 0.71 -18.71 -4.05
CA LYS A 42 0.24 -19.32 -2.79
C LYS A 42 -0.51 -18.32 -1.90
N ASP A 43 -0.15 -17.04 -1.98
CA ASP A 43 -0.83 -15.94 -1.29
C ASP A 43 -1.29 -14.89 -2.32
N PRO A 44 -2.49 -15.05 -2.89
CA PRO A 44 -3.03 -14.11 -3.88
C PRO A 44 -3.15 -12.67 -3.37
N TYR A 45 -3.19 -12.47 -2.04
CA TYR A 45 -3.28 -11.15 -1.45
C TYR A 45 -2.00 -10.33 -1.68
N GLU A 46 -0.84 -10.97 -1.85
CA GLU A 46 0.38 -10.26 -2.24
C GLU A 46 0.31 -9.66 -3.65
N GLY A 47 -0.71 -10.00 -4.43
CA GLY A 47 -1.01 -9.32 -5.69
C GLY A 47 -1.28 -7.83 -5.51
N TYR A 48 -1.68 -7.37 -4.31
CA TYR A 48 -1.75 -5.95 -3.98
C TYR A 48 -0.39 -5.42 -3.54
N LEU A 49 0.15 -4.45 -4.29
CA LEU A 49 1.37 -3.72 -3.93
C LEU A 49 2.60 -4.62 -3.70
N SER A 50 2.59 -5.80 -4.30
CA SER A 50 3.65 -6.81 -4.17
C SER A 50 3.90 -7.31 -2.74
N GLY A 51 2.91 -7.18 -1.83
CA GLY A 51 2.96 -7.71 -0.47
C GLY A 51 3.37 -6.68 0.60
N ALA A 52 4.05 -7.15 1.64
CA ALA A 52 4.47 -6.29 2.75
C ALA A 52 5.77 -5.55 2.39
N ALA A 53 5.81 -4.24 2.68
CA ALA A 53 7.00 -3.41 2.52
C ALA A 53 7.00 -2.31 3.60
N PRO A 54 8.17 -1.84 4.05
CA PRO A 54 8.27 -0.76 5.03
C PRO A 54 7.79 0.59 4.49
N LEU A 55 8.16 0.90 3.25
CA LEU A 55 7.91 2.19 2.62
C LEU A 55 7.73 2.03 1.11
N LEU A 56 6.58 2.49 0.60
CA LEU A 56 6.27 2.51 -0.82
C LEU A 56 5.89 3.92 -1.27
N PHE A 57 6.27 4.27 -2.48
CA PHE A 57 5.85 5.49 -3.16
C PHE A 57 5.05 5.14 -4.40
N ILE A 58 3.83 5.65 -4.49
CA ILE A 58 2.96 5.46 -5.64
C ILE A 58 2.81 6.80 -6.35
N GLU A 59 3.15 6.83 -7.64
CA GLU A 59 2.94 7.99 -8.51
C GLU A 59 1.76 7.69 -9.45
N ASN A 60 0.77 8.59 -9.46
CA ASN A 60 -0.42 8.49 -10.31
C ASN A 60 -0.41 9.58 -11.39
N PRO A 61 -0.17 9.23 -12.66
CA PRO A 61 -0.16 10.21 -13.75
C PRO A 61 -1.57 10.74 -14.12
N HIS A 62 -2.64 10.08 -13.65
CA HIS A 62 -4.03 10.38 -13.98
C HIS A 62 -4.79 11.09 -12.85
N ALA A 63 -4.11 11.52 -11.80
CA ALA A 63 -4.76 12.09 -10.63
C ALA A 63 -5.59 13.34 -10.97
N ALA A 64 -6.82 13.38 -10.47
CA ALA A 64 -7.71 14.53 -10.65
C ALA A 64 -7.24 15.79 -9.91
N SER A 65 -6.31 15.63 -8.95
CA SER A 65 -5.77 16.72 -8.15
C SER A 65 -4.26 16.54 -7.92
N ARG A 66 -3.60 17.63 -7.48
CA ARG A 66 -2.20 17.63 -7.04
C ARG A 66 -2.03 17.21 -5.57
N LYS A 67 -3.09 16.67 -4.94
CA LYS A 67 -3.03 16.25 -3.54
C LYS A 67 -2.14 15.03 -3.39
N GLU A 68 -1.46 14.97 -2.26
CA GLU A 68 -0.67 13.81 -1.86
C GLU A 68 -1.25 13.22 -0.58
N LEU A 69 -1.17 11.89 -0.46
CA LEU A 69 -1.67 11.14 0.69
C LEU A 69 -0.52 10.35 1.33
N ILE A 70 -0.41 10.41 2.65
CA ILE A 70 0.43 9.50 3.43
C ILE A 70 -0.48 8.53 4.17
N VAL A 71 -0.30 7.23 3.93
CA VAL A 71 -1.08 6.17 4.58
C VAL A 71 -0.19 5.36 5.50
N PHE A 72 -0.46 5.44 6.80
CA PHE A 72 0.10 4.53 7.79
C PHE A 72 -0.76 3.28 7.86
N ARG A 73 -0.21 2.09 7.58
CA ARG A 73 -1.02 0.89 7.39
C ARG A 73 -0.37 -0.40 7.86
N ASP A 74 -1.22 -1.39 8.12
CA ASP A 74 -0.84 -2.81 8.14
C ASP A 74 -1.16 -3.50 6.79
N SER A 75 -0.98 -4.82 6.73
CA SER A 75 -1.23 -5.59 5.51
C SER A 75 -2.67 -5.50 5.01
N PHE A 76 -3.67 -5.29 5.88
CA PHE A 76 -5.07 -5.20 5.44
C PHE A 76 -5.33 -3.96 4.57
N GLY A 77 -4.52 -2.92 4.71
CA GLY A 77 -4.63 -1.71 3.91
C GLY A 77 -4.30 -1.89 2.43
N SER A 78 -3.50 -2.90 2.05
CA SER A 78 -2.99 -3.02 0.68
C SER A 78 -4.08 -3.11 -0.39
N SER A 79 -5.20 -3.79 -0.09
CA SER A 79 -6.34 -3.92 -1.02
C SER A 79 -7.17 -2.64 -1.17
N LEU A 80 -7.07 -1.71 -0.22
CA LEU A 80 -7.82 -0.45 -0.22
C LEU A 80 -7.08 0.68 -0.94
N ILE A 81 -5.75 0.63 -0.98
CA ILE A 81 -4.94 1.67 -1.64
C ILE A 81 -5.35 1.94 -3.09
N PRO A 82 -5.57 0.93 -3.96
CA PRO A 82 -5.96 1.18 -5.35
C PRO A 82 -7.21 2.04 -5.49
N LEU A 83 -8.15 1.93 -4.55
CA LEU A 83 -9.41 2.68 -4.56
C LEU A 83 -9.22 4.17 -4.22
N LEU A 84 -8.09 4.52 -3.59
CA LEU A 84 -7.75 5.90 -3.23
C LEU A 84 -6.96 6.61 -4.35
N LEU A 85 -6.31 5.85 -5.26
CA LEU A 85 -5.33 6.41 -6.20
C LEU A 85 -5.90 7.50 -7.09
N GLU A 86 -7.16 7.39 -7.55
CA GLU A 86 -7.78 8.40 -8.44
C GLU A 86 -7.78 9.83 -7.86
N GLY A 87 -7.82 9.96 -6.53
CA GLY A 87 -7.88 11.25 -5.84
C GLY A 87 -6.53 11.96 -5.66
N TYR A 88 -5.41 11.24 -5.75
CA TYR A 88 -4.10 11.71 -5.31
C TYR A 88 -3.04 11.52 -6.39
N SER A 89 -2.21 12.55 -6.61
CA SER A 89 -1.07 12.48 -7.53
C SER A 89 0.05 11.59 -6.98
N LYS A 90 0.19 11.55 -5.65
CA LYS A 90 1.17 10.72 -4.97
C LYS A 90 0.56 10.08 -3.72
N VAL A 91 0.83 8.80 -3.52
CA VAL A 91 0.48 8.09 -2.28
C VAL A 91 1.74 7.47 -1.69
N THR A 92 2.08 7.86 -0.46
CA THR A 92 3.18 7.28 0.31
C THR A 92 2.60 6.29 1.31
N LEU A 93 3.04 5.04 1.27
CA LEU A 93 2.59 4.01 2.20
C LEU A 93 3.69 3.70 3.22
N VAL A 94 3.33 3.76 4.50
CA VAL A 94 4.24 3.54 5.61
C VAL A 94 3.73 2.38 6.47
N ASP A 95 4.59 1.40 6.73
CA ASP A 95 4.29 0.34 7.70
C ASP A 95 5.29 0.35 8.85
N LEU A 96 4.86 0.97 9.97
CA LEU A 96 5.64 1.11 11.21
C LEU A 96 6.05 -0.22 11.85
N ARG A 97 5.54 -1.36 11.38
CA ARG A 97 6.00 -2.69 11.81
C ARG A 97 7.42 -3.00 11.33
N TYR A 98 7.84 -2.36 10.23
CA TYR A 98 9.10 -2.63 9.55
C TYR A 98 10.04 -1.42 9.47
N ILE A 99 9.55 -0.22 9.79
CA ILE A 99 10.33 1.01 9.76
C ILE A 99 10.09 1.82 11.03
N ALA A 100 11.17 2.28 11.67
CA ALA A 100 11.08 3.16 12.82
C ALA A 100 10.70 4.58 12.37
N SER A 101 9.92 5.28 13.19
CA SER A 101 9.37 6.60 12.83
C SER A 101 10.44 7.66 12.59
N ASP A 102 11.56 7.59 13.30
CA ASP A 102 12.72 8.48 13.14
C ASP A 102 13.40 8.27 11.78
N TYR A 103 13.40 7.06 11.24
CA TYR A 103 13.98 6.79 9.92
C TYR A 103 13.16 7.41 8.77
N LEU A 104 11.87 7.70 8.99
CA LEU A 104 10.97 8.26 7.97
C LEU A 104 11.39 9.66 7.51
N GLU A 105 12.04 10.44 8.36
CA GLU A 105 12.49 11.81 8.04
C GLU A 105 13.50 11.84 6.87
N ASN A 106 14.16 10.72 6.59
CA ASN A 106 15.08 10.58 5.46
C ASN A 106 14.37 10.46 4.11
N PHE A 107 13.07 10.15 4.11
CA PHE A 107 12.31 9.82 2.90
C PHE A 107 11.05 10.66 2.72
N ILE A 108 10.48 11.16 3.82
CA ILE A 108 9.19 11.86 3.83
C ILE A 108 9.39 13.23 4.45
N ILE A 109 9.06 14.26 3.67
CA ILE A 109 8.89 15.62 4.18
C ILE A 109 7.40 15.83 4.41
N PHE A 110 7.01 15.92 5.68
CA PHE A 110 5.64 16.23 6.06
C PHE A 110 5.37 17.73 5.89
N ASP A 111 4.52 18.06 4.92
CA ASP A 111 4.08 19.41 4.57
C ASP A 111 2.57 19.39 4.30
N ASN A 112 2.13 19.67 3.06
CA ASN A 112 0.73 19.84 2.71
C ASN A 112 0.01 18.52 2.33
N GLN A 113 0.45 17.39 2.87
CA GLN A 113 -0.16 16.08 2.59
C GLN A 113 -1.36 15.78 3.50
N GLU A 114 -2.36 15.09 2.95
CA GLU A 114 -3.39 14.45 3.77
C GLU A 114 -2.82 13.18 4.41
N VAL A 115 -3.25 12.85 5.63
CA VAL A 115 -2.73 11.69 6.38
C VAL A 115 -3.88 10.76 6.77
N LEU A 116 -3.72 9.47 6.49
CA LEU A 116 -4.67 8.42 6.82
C LEU A 116 -3.99 7.31 7.62
N PHE A 117 -4.58 6.94 8.76
CA PHE A 117 -4.19 5.76 9.54
C PHE A 117 -5.17 4.62 9.27
N LEU A 118 -4.67 3.50 8.75
CA LEU A 118 -5.45 2.35 8.35
C LEU A 118 -4.87 1.08 8.97
N TYR A 119 -5.32 0.80 10.19
CA TYR A 119 -4.90 -0.37 10.96
C TYR A 119 -6.09 -1.22 11.34
N SER A 120 -5.92 -2.54 11.29
CA SER A 120 -6.84 -3.47 11.92
C SER A 120 -6.91 -3.24 13.43
N THR A 121 -8.06 -3.52 14.04
CA THR A 121 -8.27 -3.32 15.48
C THR A 121 -7.25 -4.06 16.36
N PRO A 122 -6.77 -5.27 16.02
CA PRO A 122 -5.75 -5.94 16.84
C PRO A 122 -4.39 -5.24 16.78
N VAL A 123 -3.99 -4.74 15.60
CA VAL A 123 -2.73 -4.02 15.41
C VAL A 123 -2.77 -2.68 16.15
N LEU A 124 -3.88 -1.95 16.01
CA LEU A 124 -4.07 -0.67 16.69
C LEU A 124 -4.02 -0.81 18.23
N ASN A 125 -4.56 -1.91 18.76
CA ASN A 125 -4.62 -2.16 20.20
C ASN A 125 -3.33 -2.78 20.78
N SER A 126 -2.29 -2.92 19.97
CA SER A 126 -1.01 -3.49 20.39
C SER A 126 0.09 -2.42 20.37
N SER A 127 0.40 -1.88 21.54
CA SER A 127 1.42 -0.82 21.72
C SER A 127 2.83 -1.23 21.28
N MET A 128 3.13 -2.54 21.20
CA MET A 128 4.44 -3.01 20.70
C MET A 128 4.63 -2.86 19.19
N VAL A 129 3.53 -2.67 18.44
CA VAL A 129 3.51 -2.71 16.97
C VAL A 129 3.59 -1.30 16.37
N LEU A 130 3.26 -0.27 17.16
CA LEU A 130 3.40 1.14 16.81
C LEU A 130 4.60 1.70 17.58
N LYS A 131 5.77 1.73 16.94
CA LYS A 131 7.01 2.27 17.50
C LYS A 131 7.36 3.62 16.89
#